data_AF-A0A183F701-F1
#
_entry.id   AF-A0A183F701-F1
#
_cell.length_a   1.000
_cell.length_b   1.000
_cell.length_c   1.000
_cell.angle_alpha   90.00
_cell.angle_beta   90.00
_cell.angle_gamma   90.00
#
_symmetry.space_group_name_H-M   'P 1'
#
loop_
_entity.id
_entity.type
_entity.pdbx_description
1 polymer ?
#
loop_
_entity_poly.entity_id
_entity_poly.type
_entity_poly.pdbx_seq_one_letter_code
_entity_poly.pdbx_strand_id
1 'polypeptide(L)'
;MQFILDSGKDCPVSKQDMNYGQKKDHIYFLYSYRVIHHRDPVPHIPPRLGPDEVFHHRFEVWYNNDMAVGQPYTICKEADGDYCSNQVISVEGSEHMWYFNRNIGEWGVNGCPS
;
A
#
# COMPACT_ATOMS: atom_id res chain seq x y z
N MET A 1 29.89 -1.47 -3.70
CA MET A 1 30.07 -2.17 -4.99
C MET A 1 28.78 -2.93 -5.25
N GLN A 2 27.90 -2.36 -6.07
CA GLN A 2 26.65 -2.99 -6.50
C GLN A 2 26.73 -3.04 -8.03
N PHE A 3 26.68 -4.23 -8.60
CA PHE A 3 26.83 -4.44 -10.03
C PHE A 3 25.55 -3.99 -10.74
N ILE A 4 25.68 -2.99 -11.62
CA ILE A 4 24.63 -2.54 -12.53
C ILE A 4 24.83 -3.31 -13.83
N LEU A 5 23.83 -4.08 -14.24
CA LEU A 5 23.73 -4.58 -15.61
C LEU A 5 22.74 -3.68 -16.36
N ASP A 6 23.30 -2.74 -17.12
CA ASP A 6 22.57 -1.99 -18.15
C ASP A 6 22.29 -2.91 -19.34
N SER A 7 21.02 -3.04 -19.69
CA SER A 7 20.61 -3.48 -21.03
C SER A 7 19.35 -2.70 -21.42
N GLY A 8 19.55 -1.64 -22.20
CA GLY A 8 18.53 -0.64 -22.50
C GLY A 8 17.36 -1.12 -23.36
N LYS A 9 16.28 -0.31 -23.35
CA LYS A 9 15.80 0.51 -24.46
C LYS A 9 14.56 1.31 -24.03
N ASP A 10 14.41 2.47 -24.65
CA ASP A 10 13.55 3.59 -24.27
C ASP A 10 12.03 3.33 -24.31
N CYS A 11 11.31 3.90 -23.34
CA CYS A 11 9.91 4.30 -23.47
C CYS A 11 9.79 5.79 -23.07
N PRO A 12 9.27 6.68 -23.93
CA PRO A 12 9.23 8.11 -23.63
C PRO A 12 8.05 8.39 -22.71
N VAL A 13 8.31 8.84 -21.47
CA VAL A 13 7.26 9.34 -20.57
C VAL A 13 7.42 10.86 -20.45
N SER A 14 6.40 11.59 -20.88
CA SER A 14 6.36 13.05 -20.93
C SER A 14 6.30 13.67 -19.52
N LYS A 15 7.26 14.58 -19.27
CA LYS A 15 7.29 15.75 -18.36
C LYS A 15 5.93 16.02 -17.67
N GLN A 16 5.69 15.90 -16.36
CA GLN A 16 6.44 16.31 -15.17
C GLN A 16 5.97 15.45 -13.97
N ASP A 17 6.89 15.09 -13.07
CA ASP A 17 6.66 14.88 -11.63
C ASP A 17 5.85 13.67 -11.09
N MET A 18 5.52 12.65 -11.90
CA MET A 18 5.18 11.30 -11.39
C MET A 18 6.42 10.41 -11.08
N ASN A 19 7.60 11.01 -10.93
CA ASN A 19 8.88 10.39 -11.27
C ASN A 19 9.72 9.85 -10.09
N TYR A 20 9.20 9.77 -8.85
CA TYR A 20 9.92 9.09 -7.75
C TYR A 20 9.28 7.76 -7.32
N GLY A 21 7.97 7.73 -7.03
CA GLY A 21 7.25 6.51 -6.66
C GLY A 21 7.18 5.49 -7.81
N GLN A 22 6.65 5.90 -8.96
CA GLN A 22 6.48 4.99 -10.11
C GLN A 22 7.81 4.60 -10.78
N LYS A 23 8.83 5.48 -10.72
CA LYS A 23 10.14 5.26 -11.34
C LYS A 23 10.99 4.25 -10.56
N LYS A 24 10.77 4.10 -9.25
CA LYS A 24 11.36 3.02 -8.43
C LYS A 24 10.57 1.72 -8.52
N ASP A 25 9.25 1.81 -8.66
CA ASP A 25 8.35 0.65 -8.68
C ASP A 25 8.59 -0.30 -9.86
N HIS A 26 9.03 0.22 -11.01
CA HIS A 26 9.00 -0.57 -12.25
C HIS A 26 10.04 -1.71 -12.32
N ILE A 27 11.10 -1.67 -11.51
CA ILE A 27 12.17 -2.69 -11.54
C ILE A 27 12.48 -3.26 -10.14
N TYR A 28 12.28 -2.51 -9.05
CA TYR A 28 12.72 -2.95 -7.72
C TYR A 28 11.62 -3.59 -6.84
N PHE A 29 10.33 -3.39 -7.16
CA PHE A 29 9.21 -3.76 -6.27
C PHE A 29 8.08 -4.53 -6.97
N LEU A 30 8.43 -5.36 -7.97
CA LEU A 30 7.45 -6.13 -8.76
C LEU A 30 6.51 -7.02 -7.92
N TYR A 31 6.91 -7.37 -6.69
CA TYR A 31 6.14 -8.19 -5.76
C TYR A 31 5.99 -7.54 -4.38
N SER A 32 5.85 -6.21 -4.33
CA SER A 32 5.56 -5.50 -3.08
C SER A 32 4.06 -5.21 -2.99
N TYR A 33 3.45 -5.70 -1.91
CA TYR A 33 2.03 -5.53 -1.60
C TYR A 33 1.89 -4.86 -0.24
N ARG A 34 1.05 -3.83 -0.18
CA ARG A 34 0.51 -3.33 1.08
C ARG A 34 -0.83 -3.99 1.32
N VAL A 35 -1.12 -4.34 2.56
CA VAL A 35 -2.41 -4.91 2.95
C VAL A 35 -3.15 -3.84 3.73
N ILE A 36 -4.40 -3.56 3.36
CA ILE A 36 -5.22 -2.54 4.00
C ILE A 36 -6.52 -3.17 4.47
N HIS A 37 -6.86 -2.93 5.74
CA HIS A 37 -8.09 -3.37 6.35
C HIS A 37 -9.17 -2.30 6.25
N HIS A 38 -10.22 -2.60 5.47
CA HIS A 38 -11.48 -1.86 5.42
C HIS A 38 -11.30 -0.34 5.35
N ARG A 39 -11.48 0.37 6.47
CA ARG A 39 -11.45 1.84 6.60
C ARG A 39 -10.26 2.32 7.43
N ASP A 40 -9.16 1.57 7.45
CA ASP A 40 -7.92 1.94 8.12
C ASP A 40 -7.45 3.33 7.61
N PRO A 41 -7.39 4.35 8.46
CA PRO A 41 -7.03 5.70 8.04
C PRO A 41 -5.52 5.87 7.81
N VAL A 42 -4.68 5.00 8.39
CA VAL A 42 -3.22 5.19 8.45
C VAL A 42 -2.57 5.21 7.06
N PRO A 43 -2.93 4.32 6.11
CA PRO A 43 -2.38 4.37 4.76
C PRO A 43 -2.72 5.66 3.99
N HIS A 44 -3.72 6.43 4.41
CA HIS A 44 -4.16 7.65 3.74
C HIS A 44 -3.54 8.93 4.32
N ILE A 45 -2.56 8.79 5.23
CA ILE A 45 -1.90 9.90 5.92
C ILE A 45 -0.37 9.82 5.71
N PRO A 46 0.30 10.90 5.23
CA PRO A 46 -0.28 12.17 4.81
C PRO A 46 -1.13 12.05 3.53
N PRO A 47 -2.09 12.96 3.30
CA PRO A 47 -2.95 12.91 2.12
C PRO A 47 -2.16 12.98 0.81
N ARG A 48 -2.65 12.29 -0.22
CA ARG A 48 -2.06 12.30 -1.57
C ARG A 48 -2.00 13.70 -2.20
N LEU A 49 -2.88 14.60 -1.79
CA LEU A 49 -2.90 15.99 -2.26
C LEU A 49 -2.48 16.91 -1.12
N GLY A 50 -1.40 17.66 -1.30
CA GLY A 50 -0.94 18.61 -0.31
C GLY A 50 0.56 18.89 -0.36
N PRO A 51 1.06 19.71 0.57
CA PRO A 51 2.49 20.04 0.65
C PRO A 51 3.37 18.84 1.01
N ASP A 52 2.81 17.85 1.71
CA ASP A 52 3.48 16.62 2.13
C ASP A 52 3.01 15.40 1.31
N GLU A 53 2.70 15.61 0.02
CA GLU A 53 2.24 14.52 -0.84
C GLU A 53 3.26 13.39 -0.92
N VAL A 54 2.80 12.18 -0.65
CA VAL A 54 3.56 10.94 -0.80
C VAL A 54 2.76 9.96 -1.63
N PHE A 55 3.48 9.08 -2.33
CA PHE A 55 2.89 8.07 -3.19
C PHE A 55 3.30 6.68 -2.71
N HIS A 56 2.32 5.78 -2.60
CA HIS A 56 2.54 4.37 -2.35
C HIS A 56 3.00 3.64 -3.61
N HIS A 57 3.63 2.49 -3.39
CA HIS A 57 3.98 1.58 -4.47
C HIS A 57 2.72 0.94 -5.11
N ARG A 58 2.91 0.31 -6.27
CA ARG A 58 1.80 -0.16 -7.13
C ARG A 58 0.71 -1.04 -6.49
N PHE A 59 1.06 -2.13 -5.80
CA PHE A 59 0.05 -3.12 -5.41
C PHE A 59 -0.50 -2.94 -3.99
N GLU A 60 -1.83 -2.94 -3.91
CA GLU A 60 -2.61 -2.98 -2.68
C GLU A 60 -3.48 -4.22 -2.65
N VAL A 61 -3.56 -4.86 -1.48
CA VAL A 61 -4.51 -5.90 -1.16
C VAL A 61 -5.51 -5.31 -0.17
N TRP A 62 -6.72 -5.08 -0.63
CA TRP A 62 -7.76 -4.44 0.16
C TRP A 62 -8.82 -5.44 0.60
N TYR A 63 -9.01 -5.53 1.92
CA TYR A 63 -10.07 -6.31 2.54
C TYR A 63 -11.21 -5.38 2.93
N ASN A 64 -12.20 -5.27 2.05
CA ASN A 64 -13.43 -4.52 2.35
C ASN A 64 -14.44 -5.43 3.12
N ASN A 65 -14.00 -5.94 4.26
CA ASN A 65 -14.71 -6.83 5.20
C ASN A 65 -13.95 -6.82 6.54
N ASP A 66 -14.24 -7.78 7.43
CA ASP A 66 -13.62 -7.92 8.75
C ASP A 66 -12.19 -8.50 8.75
N MET A 67 -11.61 -8.75 7.56
CA MET A 67 -10.30 -9.37 7.35
C MET A 67 -10.12 -10.67 8.16
N ALA A 68 -11.20 -11.43 8.38
CA ALA A 68 -11.08 -12.75 8.96
C ALA A 68 -10.30 -13.71 8.02
N VAL A 69 -9.73 -14.77 8.59
CA VAL A 69 -9.01 -15.78 7.81
C VAL A 69 -9.96 -16.40 6.77
N GLY A 70 -9.56 -16.36 5.50
CA GLY A 70 -10.34 -16.88 4.38
C GLY A 70 -11.31 -15.87 3.74
N GLN A 71 -11.39 -14.64 4.24
CA GLN A 71 -12.19 -13.61 3.61
C GLN A 71 -11.65 -13.20 2.24
N PRO A 72 -12.53 -12.80 1.31
CA PRO A 72 -12.10 -12.32 0.00
C PRO A 72 -11.40 -10.97 0.10
N TYR A 73 -10.59 -10.66 -0.89
CA TYR A 73 -9.90 -9.39 -1.02
C TYR A 73 -9.86 -8.93 -2.48
N THR A 74 -9.60 -7.65 -2.66
CA THR A 74 -9.39 -7.04 -3.99
C THR A 74 -7.92 -6.69 -4.14
N ILE A 75 -7.31 -7.03 -5.28
CA ILE A 75 -5.97 -6.55 -5.63
C ILE A 75 -6.09 -5.31 -6.51
N CYS A 76 -5.55 -4.20 -6.02
CA CYS A 76 -5.45 -2.93 -6.71
C CYS A 76 -4.08 -2.85 -7.36
N LYS A 77 -4.05 -2.60 -8.67
CA LYS A 77 -2.86 -2.75 -9.53
C LYS A 77 -2.24 -1.41 -9.95
N GLU A 78 -2.64 -0.33 -9.30
CA GLU A 78 -2.18 1.03 -9.57
C GLU A 78 -1.72 1.67 -8.27
N ALA A 79 -0.60 2.39 -8.35
CA ALA A 79 -0.12 3.22 -7.26
C ALA A 79 -1.15 4.34 -7.02
N ASP A 80 -1.74 4.36 -5.83
CA ASP A 80 -2.73 5.33 -5.37
C ASP A 80 -3.84 5.68 -6.36
N GLY A 81 -4.42 4.67 -7.03
CA GLY A 81 -5.60 4.87 -7.85
C GLY A 81 -6.83 5.29 -7.03
N ASP A 82 -7.81 5.95 -7.66
CA ASP A 82 -9.06 6.39 -7.01
C ASP A 82 -10.09 5.25 -6.83
N TYR A 83 -9.59 4.07 -6.43
CA TYR A 83 -10.37 2.87 -6.19
C TYR A 83 -9.79 2.10 -5.00
N CYS A 84 -10.47 1.03 -4.59
CA CYS A 84 -10.16 0.30 -3.36
C CYS A 84 -10.27 1.17 -2.10
N SER A 85 -9.30 1.08 -1.18
CA SER A 85 -9.33 1.81 0.09
C SER A 85 -9.45 3.32 -0.08
N ASN A 86 -8.93 3.88 -1.18
CA ASN A 86 -9.06 5.32 -1.49
C ASN A 86 -10.51 5.79 -1.74
N GLN A 87 -11.49 4.89 -1.85
CA GLN A 87 -12.92 5.23 -1.91
C GLN A 87 -13.54 5.49 -0.54
N VAL A 88 -12.81 5.18 0.53
CA VAL A 88 -13.30 5.27 1.90
C VAL A 88 -12.44 6.24 2.69
N ILE A 89 -13.08 7.25 3.28
CA ILE A 89 -12.43 8.18 4.20
C ILE A 89 -12.94 7.88 5.60
N SER A 90 -12.00 7.68 6.52
CA SER A 90 -12.28 7.39 7.93
C SER A 90 -11.24 8.06 8.80
N VAL A 91 -11.58 8.26 10.07
CA VAL A 91 -10.66 8.67 11.14
C VAL A 91 -10.64 7.66 12.29
N GLU A 92 -11.37 6.56 12.15
CA GLU A 92 -11.47 5.51 13.16
C GLU A 92 -10.28 4.55 13.06
N GLY A 93 -9.46 4.50 14.10
CA GLY A 93 -8.27 3.63 14.14
C GLY A 93 -8.56 2.16 14.47
N SER A 94 -9.82 1.75 14.65
CA SER A 94 -10.13 0.38 15.06
C SER A 94 -9.72 -0.65 14.00
N GLU A 95 -10.00 -0.38 12.72
CA GLU A 95 -9.65 -1.30 11.62
C GLU A 95 -8.14 -1.45 11.47
N HIS A 96 -7.37 -0.41 11.80
CA HIS A 96 -5.90 -0.46 11.83
C HIS A 96 -5.34 -1.48 12.82
N MET A 97 -6.09 -1.85 13.86
CA MET A 97 -5.59 -2.75 14.91
C MET A 97 -5.79 -4.23 14.58
N TRP A 98 -6.68 -4.57 13.64
CA TRP A 98 -7.11 -5.95 13.41
C TRP A 98 -6.69 -6.44 12.03
N TYR A 99 -5.89 -7.51 11.99
CA TYR A 99 -5.51 -8.19 10.76
C TYR A 99 -5.63 -9.70 10.97
N PHE A 100 -6.34 -10.41 10.09
CA PHE A 100 -6.47 -11.88 10.15
C PHE A 100 -7.03 -12.40 11.50
N ASN A 101 -8.11 -11.80 12.00
CA ASN A 101 -8.71 -12.08 13.33
C ASN A 101 -7.76 -11.88 14.53
N ARG A 102 -6.71 -11.09 14.35
CA ARG A 102 -5.70 -10.84 15.38
C ARG A 102 -5.56 -9.34 15.61
N ASN A 103 -5.69 -8.91 16.86
CA ASN A 103 -5.28 -7.58 17.27
C ASN A 103 -3.75 -7.53 17.25
N ILE A 104 -3.17 -6.84 16.27
CA ILE A 104 -1.72 -6.83 16.02
C ILE A 104 -0.98 -6.05 17.12
N GLY A 105 -1.60 -5.02 17.69
CA GLY A 105 -1.02 -4.27 18.81
C GLY A 105 -0.87 -5.14 20.06
N GLU A 106 -1.95 -5.81 20.47
CA GLU A 106 -1.93 -6.73 21.60
C GLU A 106 -1.02 -7.93 21.35
N TRP A 107 -1.07 -8.50 20.14
CA TRP A 107 -0.21 -9.63 19.77
C TRP A 107 1.27 -9.29 19.88
N GLY A 108 1.66 -8.08 19.44
CA GLY A 108 3.03 -7.59 19.58
C GLY A 108 3.44 -7.40 21.04
N VAL A 109 2.58 -6.77 21.86
CA VAL A 109 2.83 -6.57 23.30
C VAL A 109 2.97 -7.90 24.05
N ASN A 110 2.25 -8.93 23.62
CA ASN A 110 2.29 -10.27 24.20
C ASN A 110 3.46 -11.14 23.71
N GLY A 111 4.42 -10.58 22.97
CA GLY A 111 5.63 -11.30 22.55
C GLY A 111 5.41 -12.22 21.35
N CYS A 112 4.46 -11.91 20.48
CA CYS A 112 4.21 -12.61 19.22
C CYS A 112 3.97 -14.13 19.37
N PRO A 113 3.02 -14.59 20.21
CA PRO A 113 2.71 -16.00 20.36
C PRO A 113 2.25 -16.61 19.02
N SER A 114 2.72 -17.84 18.74
CA SER A 114 2.39 -18.58 17.52
C SER A 114 0.92 -18.97 17.47
#